data_AF-A0A9W8IY86-F1
#
_entry.id   AF-A0A9W8IY86-F1
#
_cell.length_a   1.000
_cell.length_b   1.000
_cell.length_c   1.000
_cell.angle_alpha   90.00
_cell.angle_beta   90.00
_cell.angle_gamma   90.00
#
_symmetry.space_group_name_H-M   'P 1'
#
loop_
_entity.id
_entity.type
_entity.pdbx_description
1 polymer ?
#
loop_
_entity_poly.entity_id
_entity_poly.type
_entity_poly.pdbx_seq_one_letter_code
_entity_poly.pdbx_strand_id
1 'polypeptide(L)'
;MSILNAKPVVLAALAASALVMAVSMAFNDKRLCVVCRVYPVSPEYTVTCSFTCIQIFCQRGSGDPRMCDVCHRHPKRQGQQQCGDECAGVTNVACLICKSRPKDGRHDLCSLTCKKVAMILAPCILEVPRGHTIYDMVEGKFKRAWKNKSSPIPVIKRVFKIIENEEFQKPYELYRVDLAKATGAFGVGVYTSSASNKAYSYCKPNGALLLNKVVLGRVRHVSGWNEVMSCPPGYNSVIFERMDGILNETILYCDDAIRPVFLIIF
;
A
#
# COMPACT_ATOMS: atom_id res chain seq x y z
N MET A 1 40.62 -20.94 -2.91
CA MET A 1 40.02 -20.13 -3.98
C MET A 1 38.53 -20.44 -4.03
N SER A 2 37.69 -19.63 -3.40
CA SER A 2 36.24 -19.81 -3.43
C SER A 2 35.62 -18.44 -3.62
N ILE A 3 35.28 -18.14 -4.88
CA ILE A 3 34.64 -16.88 -5.28
C ILE A 3 33.17 -16.95 -4.82
N LEU A 4 32.76 -15.90 -4.11
CA LEU A 4 31.44 -15.68 -3.55
C LEU A 4 30.36 -15.65 -4.64
N ASN A 5 29.47 -16.64 -4.64
CA ASN A 5 28.20 -16.58 -5.36
C ASN A 5 27.19 -15.78 -4.52
N ALA A 6 27.21 -14.45 -4.64
CA ALA A 6 26.17 -13.62 -4.07
C ALA A 6 24.84 -13.83 -4.82
N LYS A 7 23.75 -14.08 -4.07
CA LYS A 7 22.41 -14.25 -4.63
C LYS A 7 21.97 -13.00 -5.41
N PRO A 8 21.24 -13.12 -6.53
CA PRO A 8 20.86 -12.00 -7.40
C PRO A 8 20.08 -10.87 -6.68
N VAL A 9 19.38 -11.19 -5.59
CA VAL A 9 18.67 -10.20 -4.76
C VAL A 9 19.62 -9.27 -4.00
N VAL A 10 20.79 -9.78 -3.57
CA VAL A 10 21.81 -8.98 -2.86
C VAL A 10 22.51 -8.04 -3.83
N LEU A 11 22.76 -8.50 -5.07
CA LEU A 11 23.31 -7.67 -6.14
C LEU A 11 22.37 -6.51 -6.51
N ALA A 12 21.06 -6.77 -6.61
CA ALA A 12 20.05 -5.75 -6.89
C ALA A 12 19.93 -4.71 -5.76
N ALA A 13 20.02 -5.14 -4.49
CA ALA A 13 19.97 -4.23 -3.33
C ALA A 13 21.24 -3.38 -3.19
N LEU A 14 22.41 -3.94 -3.51
CA LEU A 14 23.68 -3.21 -3.56
C LEU A 14 23.71 -2.23 -4.73
N ALA A 15 23.19 -2.61 -5.90
CA ALA A 15 23.03 -1.71 -7.05
C ALA A 15 22.04 -0.58 -6.75
N ALA A 16 20.92 -0.86 -6.08
CA ALA A 16 19.97 0.18 -5.64
C ALA A 16 20.59 1.10 -4.58
N SER A 17 21.39 0.59 -3.65
CA SER A 17 22.09 1.41 -2.65
C SER A 17 23.21 2.25 -3.27
N ALA A 18 23.95 1.71 -4.24
CA ALA A 18 24.96 2.44 -5.01
C ALA A 18 24.30 3.50 -5.90
N LEU A 19 23.13 3.23 -6.48
CA LEU A 19 22.31 4.21 -7.20
C LEU A 19 21.79 5.30 -6.25
N VAL A 20 21.35 4.95 -5.04
CA VAL A 20 20.93 5.92 -4.02
C VAL A 20 22.09 6.80 -3.58
N MET A 21 23.31 6.26 -3.42
CA MET A 21 24.51 7.04 -3.09
C MET A 21 24.99 7.89 -4.27
N ALA A 22 24.98 7.38 -5.50
CA ALA A 22 25.35 8.12 -6.70
C ALA A 22 24.35 9.27 -7.00
N VAL A 23 23.05 9.02 -6.81
CA VAL A 23 22.01 10.06 -6.86
C VAL A 23 22.22 11.08 -5.73
N SER A 24 22.69 10.66 -4.55
CA SER A 24 22.94 11.55 -3.40
C SER A 24 24.23 12.38 -3.54
N MET A 25 25.24 11.93 -4.30
CA MET A 25 26.51 12.63 -4.47
C MET A 25 26.54 13.61 -5.66
N ALA A 26 25.53 13.59 -6.53
CA ALA A 26 25.40 14.53 -7.65
C ALA A 26 24.65 15.84 -7.29
N PHE A 27 24.17 16.02 -6.05
CA PHE A 27 23.43 17.22 -5.63
C PHE A 27 24.33 18.39 -5.18
N ASN A 28 25.36 18.73 -5.96
CA ASN A 28 25.96 20.08 -5.88
C ASN A 28 25.17 21.06 -6.77
N ASP A 29 23.85 21.02 -6.63
CA ASP A 29 22.93 21.52 -7.65
C ASP A 29 22.34 22.84 -7.18
N LYS A 30 22.71 23.93 -7.84
CA LYS A 30 22.11 25.27 -7.71
C LYS A 30 20.63 25.32 -8.15
N ARG A 31 19.95 24.17 -8.20
CA ARG A 31 18.56 24.04 -8.65
C ARG A 31 17.62 24.66 -7.63
N LEU A 32 16.76 25.52 -8.14
CA LEU A 32 15.70 26.13 -7.34
C LEU A 32 14.61 25.10 -7.01
N CYS A 33 13.97 25.32 -5.87
CA CYS A 33 12.80 24.59 -5.41
C CYS A 33 11.68 24.62 -6.46
N VAL A 34 11.09 23.47 -6.76
CA VAL A 34 10.01 23.37 -7.77
C VAL A 34 8.70 24.04 -7.32
N VAL A 35 8.56 24.34 -6.03
CA VAL A 35 7.38 25.01 -5.45
C VAL A 35 7.56 26.52 -5.41
N CYS A 36 8.51 27.03 -4.59
CA CYS A 36 8.65 28.47 -4.41
C CYS A 36 9.50 29.13 -5.50
N ARG A 37 10.37 28.38 -6.18
CA ARG A 37 11.35 28.87 -7.17
C ARG A 37 12.27 29.99 -6.68
N VAL A 38 12.36 30.21 -5.36
CA VAL A 38 13.20 31.26 -4.76
C VAL A 38 14.48 30.66 -4.18
N TYR A 39 14.35 29.59 -3.40
CA TYR A 39 15.46 29.02 -2.65
C TYR A 39 16.02 27.75 -3.33
N PRO A 40 17.32 27.46 -3.18
CA PRO A 40 17.91 26.20 -3.60
C PRO A 40 17.23 25.00 -2.94
N VAL A 41 17.25 23.85 -3.61
CA VAL A 41 16.76 22.60 -3.04
C VAL A 41 17.60 22.16 -1.83
N SER A 42 16.93 21.58 -0.85
CA SER A 42 17.59 20.90 0.26
C SER A 42 17.71 19.41 -0.05
N PRO A 43 18.86 18.77 0.24
CA PRO A 43 19.00 17.31 0.15
C PRO A 43 17.95 16.55 0.98
N GLU A 44 17.44 17.16 2.06
CA GLU A 44 16.40 16.57 2.91
C GLU A 44 15.03 16.51 2.23
N TYR A 45 14.72 17.48 1.36
CA TYR A 45 13.38 17.71 0.80
C TYR A 45 13.28 17.48 -0.71
N THR A 46 14.17 16.64 -1.24
CA THR A 46 14.19 16.15 -2.63
C THR A 46 14.25 17.25 -3.70
N VAL A 47 13.10 17.73 -4.17
CA VAL A 47 12.94 18.75 -5.20
C VAL A 47 12.55 20.11 -4.63
N THR A 48 12.50 20.23 -3.30
CA THR A 48 12.03 21.43 -2.59
C THR A 48 13.05 21.97 -1.58
N CYS A 49 12.86 23.19 -1.10
CA CYS A 49 13.81 23.87 -0.21
C CYS A 49 13.52 23.70 1.29
N SER A 50 12.28 23.40 1.68
CA SER A 50 11.85 23.40 3.08
C SER A 50 10.73 22.39 3.33
N PHE A 51 10.48 22.10 4.62
CA PHE A 51 9.36 21.26 5.04
C PHE A 51 8.00 21.77 4.51
N THR A 52 7.78 23.09 4.56
CA THR A 52 6.56 23.72 4.00
C THR A 52 6.43 23.48 2.50
N CYS A 53 7.53 23.62 1.75
CA CYS A 53 7.49 23.39 0.31
C CYS A 53 7.25 21.91 -0.04
N ILE A 54 7.87 20.95 0.67
CA ILE A 54 7.60 19.53 0.40
C ILE A 54 6.16 19.16 0.75
N GLN A 55 5.57 19.74 1.80
CA GLN A 55 4.16 19.51 2.14
C GLN A 55 3.24 20.01 1.02
N ILE A 56 3.44 21.25 0.55
CA ILE A 56 2.67 21.82 -0.57
C ILE A 56 2.85 20.96 -1.84
N PHE A 57 4.09 20.56 -2.13
CA PHE A 57 4.42 19.72 -3.27
C PHE A 57 3.72 18.36 -3.23
N CYS A 58 3.74 17.66 -2.09
CA CYS A 58 3.08 16.37 -1.95
C CYS A 58 1.56 16.49 -1.99
N GLN A 59 1.00 17.63 -1.57
CA GLN A 59 -0.44 17.88 -1.60
C GLN A 59 -0.95 18.26 -2.99
N ARG A 60 -0.19 19.07 -3.74
CA ARG A 60 -0.66 19.72 -4.99
C ARG A 60 0.14 19.36 -6.24
N GLY A 61 1.28 18.68 -6.08
CA GLY A 61 2.26 18.47 -7.15
C GLY A 61 3.11 19.71 -7.46
N SER A 62 3.85 19.67 -8.57
CA SER A 62 4.71 20.75 -9.05
C SER A 62 3.98 21.92 -9.73
N GLY A 63 2.65 21.97 -9.65
CA GLY A 63 1.80 23.03 -10.22
C GLY A 63 1.64 23.01 -11.75
N ASP A 64 2.53 22.37 -12.51
CA ASP A 64 2.40 22.17 -13.96
C ASP A 64 2.26 20.68 -14.31
N PRO A 65 1.09 20.22 -14.78
CA PRO A 65 0.84 18.81 -15.10
C PRO A 65 1.62 18.29 -16.31
N ARG A 66 2.27 19.18 -17.10
CA ARG A 66 3.11 18.82 -18.25
C ARG A 66 4.53 18.44 -17.83
N MET A 67 4.91 18.70 -16.58
CA MET A 67 6.24 18.37 -16.06
C MET A 67 6.32 16.92 -15.61
N CYS A 68 7.49 16.30 -15.80
CA CYS A 68 7.79 14.94 -15.39
C CYS A 68 7.35 14.64 -13.95
N ASP A 69 6.66 13.52 -13.75
CA ASP A 69 6.10 13.10 -12.45
C ASP A 69 7.17 12.65 -11.42
N VAL A 70 8.44 12.62 -11.82
CA VAL A 70 9.56 12.21 -10.96
C VAL A 70 10.47 13.40 -10.65
N CYS A 71 11.05 14.03 -11.67
CA CYS A 71 11.98 15.13 -11.46
C CYS A 71 11.30 16.50 -11.33
N HIS A 72 10.09 16.67 -11.88
CA HIS A 72 9.32 17.91 -11.89
C HIS A 72 10.06 19.12 -12.49
N ARG A 73 11.02 18.87 -13.39
CA ARG A 73 11.91 19.90 -13.97
C ARG A 73 11.87 19.96 -15.49
N HIS A 74 11.59 18.84 -16.13
CA HIS A 74 11.56 18.73 -17.58
C HIS A 74 10.15 18.33 -18.03
N PRO A 75 9.71 18.79 -19.22
CA PRO A 75 8.47 18.33 -19.81
C PRO A 75 8.43 16.80 -19.97
N LYS A 76 7.24 16.23 -19.89
CA LYS A 76 6.98 14.82 -20.19
C LYS A 76 7.30 14.52 -21.67
N ARG A 77 7.84 13.34 -21.96
CA ARG A 77 7.90 12.82 -23.34
C ARG A 77 6.49 12.54 -23.84
N GLN A 78 6.27 12.62 -25.15
CA GLN A 78 4.96 12.38 -25.75
C GLN A 78 4.43 10.98 -25.36
N GLY A 79 3.22 10.94 -24.79
CA GLY A 79 2.60 9.69 -24.33
C GLY A 79 3.18 9.08 -23.04
N GLN A 80 4.12 9.76 -22.37
CA GLN A 80 4.74 9.27 -21.13
C GLN A 80 4.47 10.22 -19.96
N GLN A 81 4.68 9.72 -18.74
CA GLN A 81 4.59 10.52 -17.52
C GLN A 81 5.96 11.06 -17.07
N GLN A 82 7.03 10.69 -17.78
CA GLN A 82 8.42 11.00 -17.44
C GLN A 82 9.12 11.75 -18.58
N CYS A 83 10.19 12.48 -18.24
CA CYS A 83 11.02 13.20 -19.22
C CYS A 83 12.10 12.34 -19.89
N GLY A 84 12.39 11.16 -19.32
CA GLY A 84 13.33 10.21 -19.91
C GLY A 84 13.55 8.94 -19.13
N ASP A 85 14.43 8.09 -19.64
CA ASP A 85 14.59 6.69 -19.21
C ASP A 85 15.07 6.57 -17.76
N GLU A 86 15.90 7.51 -17.30
CA GLU A 86 16.32 7.61 -15.90
C GLU A 86 15.11 7.85 -14.97
N CYS A 87 14.27 8.85 -15.29
CA CYS A 87 13.05 9.11 -14.53
C CYS A 87 12.08 7.94 -14.64
N ALA A 88 11.97 7.30 -15.81
CA ALA A 88 11.14 6.11 -16.00
C ALA A 88 11.61 4.95 -15.10
N GLY A 89 12.92 4.75 -14.96
CA GLY A 89 13.51 3.71 -14.11
C GLY A 89 13.21 3.86 -12.62
N VAL A 90 12.85 5.06 -12.15
CA VAL A 90 12.46 5.29 -10.75
C VAL A 90 10.99 4.95 -10.51
N THR A 91 10.14 5.01 -11.53
CA THR A 91 8.68 4.98 -11.38
C THR A 91 8.16 3.71 -10.70
N ASN A 92 8.75 2.55 -10.97
CA ASN A 92 8.30 1.27 -10.43
C ASN A 92 8.62 1.09 -8.93
N VAL A 93 9.51 1.91 -8.39
CA VAL A 93 9.93 1.88 -6.99
C VAL A 93 9.75 3.24 -6.31
N ALA A 94 9.06 4.20 -6.93
CA ALA A 94 8.94 5.54 -6.41
C ALA A 94 8.18 5.61 -5.07
N CYS A 95 8.56 6.55 -4.22
CA CYS A 95 7.80 6.91 -3.02
C CYS A 95 6.37 7.32 -3.41
N LEU A 96 5.36 6.76 -2.75
CA LEU A 96 3.96 7.08 -3.08
C LEU A 96 3.55 8.52 -2.73
N ILE A 97 4.32 9.21 -1.88
CA ILE A 97 4.05 10.59 -1.44
C ILE A 97 4.76 11.62 -2.31
N CYS A 98 6.07 11.52 -2.47
CA CYS A 98 6.81 12.53 -3.25
C CYS A 98 7.01 12.14 -4.71
N LYS A 99 6.92 10.86 -5.06
CA LYS A 99 7.14 10.31 -6.42
C LYS A 99 8.51 10.58 -7.04
N SER A 100 9.37 11.36 -6.38
CA SER A 100 10.69 11.77 -6.89
C SER A 100 11.85 10.85 -6.49
N ARG A 101 11.69 10.02 -5.46
CA ARG A 101 12.76 9.16 -4.94
C ARG A 101 12.28 7.72 -4.82
N PRO A 102 13.17 6.73 -4.96
CA PRO A 102 12.87 5.35 -4.61
C PRO A 102 12.38 5.24 -3.17
N LYS A 103 11.38 4.41 -2.94
CA LYS A 103 10.89 4.03 -1.61
C LYS A 103 12.00 3.31 -0.84
N ASP A 104 11.99 3.45 0.48
CA ASP A 104 12.86 2.65 1.33
C ASP A 104 12.38 1.19 1.30
N GLY A 105 13.28 0.22 1.11
CA GLY A 105 12.96 -1.14 0.67
C GLY A 105 11.72 -1.77 1.32
N ARG A 106 11.58 -1.66 2.66
CA ARG A 106 10.45 -2.23 3.42
C ARG A 106 9.24 -1.31 3.57
N HIS A 107 9.39 -0.04 3.26
CA HIS A 107 8.37 0.98 3.40
C HIS A 107 7.79 1.39 2.04
N ASP A 108 6.62 2.02 2.07
CA ASP A 108 5.96 2.55 0.88
C ASP A 108 6.45 3.98 0.54
N LEU A 109 7.29 4.55 1.42
CA LEU A 109 7.77 5.93 1.41
C LEU A 109 9.31 5.96 1.43
N CYS A 110 9.92 7.04 0.94
CA CYS A 110 11.39 7.14 0.83
C CYS A 110 12.11 7.63 2.10
N SER A 111 11.42 8.31 3.01
CA SER A 111 12.04 8.92 4.19
C SER A 111 11.05 9.20 5.32
N LEU A 112 11.58 9.49 6.52
CA LEU A 112 10.79 9.99 7.65
C LEU A 112 10.10 11.31 7.33
N THR A 113 10.67 12.14 6.47
CA THR A 113 10.03 13.37 5.99
C THR A 113 8.77 13.07 5.20
N CYS A 114 8.85 12.15 4.22
CA CYS A 114 7.65 11.73 3.48
C CYS A 114 6.65 11.02 4.39
N LYS A 115 7.10 10.28 5.42
CA LYS A 115 6.22 9.72 6.44
C LYS A 115 5.49 10.82 7.21
N LYS A 116 6.18 11.83 7.72
CA LYS A 116 5.59 12.98 8.42
C LYS A 116 4.56 13.70 7.55
N VAL A 117 4.91 13.97 6.29
CA VAL A 117 3.99 14.58 5.32
C VAL A 117 2.76 13.69 5.10
N ALA A 118 2.94 12.38 4.91
CA ALA A 118 1.82 11.44 4.78
C ALA A 118 0.87 11.47 5.98
N MET A 119 1.41 11.55 7.20
CA MET A 119 0.63 11.62 8.43
C MET A 119 -0.13 12.95 8.57
N ILE A 120 0.45 14.07 8.13
CA ILE A 120 -0.22 15.38 8.08
C ILE A 120 -1.36 15.37 7.05
N LEU A 121 -1.15 14.70 5.92
CA LEU A 121 -2.15 14.58 4.85
C LEU A 121 -3.21 13.51 5.14
N ALA A 122 -3.04 12.71 6.20
CA ALA A 122 -3.97 11.64 6.54
C ALA A 122 -5.29 12.19 7.13
N PRO A 123 -6.43 11.46 6.97
CA PRO A 123 -6.56 10.24 6.19
C PRO A 123 -6.43 10.51 4.69
N CYS A 124 -5.61 9.72 3.98
CA CYS A 124 -5.50 9.84 2.53
C CYS A 124 -5.35 8.49 1.83
N ILE A 125 -5.83 8.45 0.58
CA ILE A 125 -5.69 7.31 -0.32
C ILE A 125 -4.75 7.70 -1.47
N LEU A 126 -3.64 6.99 -1.57
CA LEU A 126 -2.61 7.23 -2.58
C LEU A 126 -2.75 6.18 -3.66
N GLU A 127 -3.04 6.59 -4.90
CA GLU A 127 -3.03 5.66 -6.02
C GLU A 127 -1.64 5.04 -6.19
N VAL A 128 -1.61 3.71 -6.29
CA VAL A 128 -0.42 2.93 -6.61
C VAL A 128 -0.43 2.70 -8.12
N PRO A 129 0.51 3.27 -8.88
CA PRO A 129 0.53 3.12 -10.34
C PRO A 129 0.69 1.66 -10.76
N ARG A 130 0.09 1.29 -11.90
CA ARG A 130 0.34 -0.02 -12.53
C ARG A 130 1.83 -0.14 -12.89
N GLY A 131 2.41 -1.32 -12.65
CA GLY A 131 3.85 -1.58 -12.82
C GLY A 131 4.71 -1.09 -11.65
N HIS A 132 4.10 -0.51 -10.62
CA HIS A 132 4.80 -0.25 -9.36
C HIS A 132 4.93 -1.55 -8.55
N THR A 133 6.08 -1.76 -7.90
CA THR A 133 6.36 -2.95 -7.07
C THR A 133 5.31 -3.24 -6.00
N ILE A 134 4.71 -2.18 -5.42
CA ILE A 134 3.58 -2.29 -4.49
C ILE A 134 2.31 -2.81 -5.19
N TYR A 135 2.03 -2.33 -6.41
CA TYR A 135 0.90 -2.82 -7.21
C TYR A 135 1.07 -4.32 -7.47
N ASP A 136 2.25 -4.72 -7.94
CA ASP A 136 2.58 -6.12 -8.26
C ASP A 136 2.49 -7.02 -7.02
N MET A 137 2.91 -6.51 -5.86
CA MET A 137 2.74 -7.21 -4.58
C MET A 137 1.26 -7.42 -4.25
N VAL A 138 0.42 -6.39 -4.33
CA VAL A 138 -1.02 -6.48 -4.02
C VAL A 138 -1.71 -7.42 -5.01
N GLU A 139 -1.47 -7.23 -6.31
CA GLU A 139 -2.03 -8.05 -7.37
C GLU A 139 -1.61 -9.52 -7.21
N GLY A 140 -0.32 -9.76 -6.95
CA GLY A 140 0.22 -11.09 -6.71
C GLY A 140 -0.39 -11.76 -5.48
N LYS A 141 -0.61 -11.02 -4.39
CA LYS A 141 -1.32 -11.53 -3.20
C LYS A 141 -2.74 -11.94 -3.55
N PHE A 142 -3.48 -11.09 -4.26
CA PHE A 142 -4.85 -11.36 -4.69
C PHE A 142 -4.92 -12.61 -5.58
N LYS A 143 -4.07 -12.70 -6.61
CA LYS A 143 -4.02 -13.84 -7.55
C LYS A 143 -3.64 -15.14 -6.86
N ARG A 144 -2.62 -15.15 -5.99
CA ARG A 144 -2.19 -16.37 -5.27
C ARG A 144 -3.22 -16.85 -4.25
N ALA A 145 -3.99 -15.93 -3.67
CA ALA A 145 -5.07 -16.23 -2.74
C ALA A 145 -6.35 -16.71 -3.44
N TRP A 146 -6.40 -16.75 -4.77
CA TRP A 146 -7.58 -17.18 -5.51
C TRP A 146 -7.67 -18.71 -5.52
N LYS A 147 -8.60 -19.26 -4.72
CA LYS A 147 -8.75 -20.71 -4.52
C LYS A 147 -9.73 -21.36 -5.48
N ASN A 148 -10.72 -20.61 -5.97
CA ASN A 148 -11.72 -21.14 -6.90
C ASN A 148 -11.16 -21.23 -8.34
N LYS A 149 -10.64 -22.41 -8.70
CA LYS A 149 -10.07 -22.68 -10.03
C LYS A 149 -11.11 -22.69 -11.15
N SER A 150 -12.39 -22.84 -10.84
CA SER A 150 -13.48 -22.90 -11.82
C SER A 150 -13.98 -21.51 -12.26
N SER A 151 -13.61 -20.44 -11.54
CA SER A 151 -14.01 -19.07 -11.87
C SER A 151 -12.81 -18.22 -12.29
N PRO A 152 -12.96 -17.33 -13.31
CA PRO A 152 -11.88 -16.47 -13.74
C PRO A 152 -11.49 -15.46 -12.64
N ILE A 153 -10.20 -15.14 -12.58
CA ILE A 153 -9.69 -14.11 -11.68
C ILE A 153 -10.12 -12.73 -12.22
N PRO A 154 -10.80 -11.88 -11.44
CA PRO A 154 -11.23 -10.57 -11.90
C PRO A 154 -10.05 -9.63 -12.16
N VAL A 155 -10.23 -8.73 -13.11
CA VAL A 155 -9.20 -7.76 -13.50
C VAL A 155 -9.17 -6.63 -12.48
N ILE A 156 -8.00 -6.42 -11.86
CA ILE A 156 -7.79 -5.25 -10.99
C ILE A 156 -7.58 -4.02 -11.88
N LYS A 157 -8.44 -3.02 -11.72
CA LYS A 157 -8.36 -1.73 -12.42
C LYS A 157 -7.43 -0.77 -11.72
N ARG A 158 -7.57 -0.60 -10.40
CA ARG A 158 -6.79 0.35 -9.58
C ARG A 158 -6.47 -0.23 -8.21
N VAL A 159 -5.33 0.18 -7.66
CA VAL A 159 -4.91 -0.12 -6.29
C VAL A 159 -4.56 1.20 -5.61
N PHE A 160 -5.02 1.37 -4.38
CA PHE A 160 -4.69 2.53 -3.55
C PHE A 160 -4.07 2.06 -2.23
N LYS A 161 -3.04 2.77 -1.79
CA LYS A 161 -2.50 2.68 -0.44
C LYS A 161 -3.32 3.59 0.47
N ILE A 162 -3.81 3.05 1.58
CA ILE A 162 -4.50 3.82 2.61
C ILE A 162 -3.46 4.27 3.65
N ILE A 163 -3.45 5.56 3.98
CA ILE A 163 -2.66 6.15 5.05
C ILE A 163 -3.64 6.71 6.09
N GLU A 164 -3.52 6.21 7.32
CA GLU A 164 -4.30 6.64 8.48
C GLU A 164 -3.41 7.42 9.45
N ASN A 165 -4.01 8.30 10.25
CA ASN A 165 -3.36 8.90 11.42
C ASN A 165 -4.12 8.57 12.71
N GLU A 166 -3.49 8.84 13.84
CA GLU A 166 -4.07 8.57 15.17
C GLU A 166 -5.39 9.34 15.38
N GLU A 167 -5.52 10.54 14.82
CA GLU A 167 -6.75 11.34 14.89
C GLU A 167 -7.90 10.74 14.09
N PHE A 168 -7.63 9.98 13.03
CA PHE A 168 -8.67 9.23 12.30
C PHE A 168 -9.04 7.93 13.01
N GLN A 169 -8.10 7.34 13.75
CA GLN A 169 -8.32 6.10 14.50
C GLN A 169 -9.12 6.34 15.79
N LYS A 170 -8.87 7.45 16.51
CA LYS A 170 -9.52 7.75 17.81
C LYS A 170 -11.06 7.87 17.75
N PRO A 171 -11.67 8.56 16.77
CA PRO A 171 -13.13 8.76 16.73
C PRO A 171 -13.89 7.59 16.11
N TYR A 172 -13.19 6.60 15.53
CA TYR A 172 -13.81 5.46 14.84
C TYR A 172 -14.00 4.24 15.74
N GLU A 173 -14.27 4.46 17.03
CA GLU A 173 -14.95 3.52 17.94
C GLU A 173 -16.38 3.15 17.48
N LEU A 174 -16.78 3.52 16.27
CA LEU A 174 -18.06 3.18 15.64
C LEU A 174 -18.00 1.93 14.76
N TYR A 175 -16.81 1.38 14.46
CA TYR A 175 -16.74 0.06 13.80
C TYR A 175 -17.03 -1.07 14.80
N ARG A 176 -17.97 -0.85 15.72
CA ARG A 176 -18.27 -1.78 16.79
C ARG A 176 -18.81 -3.06 16.20
N VAL A 177 -18.12 -4.16 16.45
CA VAL A 177 -18.64 -5.49 16.20
C VAL A 177 -20.09 -5.63 16.67
N ASP A 178 -20.50 -4.99 17.78
CA ASP A 178 -21.88 -5.05 18.28
C ASP A 178 -22.96 -4.40 17.39
N LEU A 179 -22.60 -3.54 16.43
CA LEU A 179 -23.51 -3.01 15.41
C LEU A 179 -23.64 -3.98 14.21
N ALA A 180 -22.77 -4.99 14.12
CA ALA A 180 -22.84 -5.95 13.02
C ALA A 180 -24.10 -6.82 13.14
N LYS A 181 -24.73 -7.09 12.00
CA LYS A 181 -25.88 -7.99 11.95
C LYS A 181 -25.45 -9.40 12.35
N ALA A 182 -26.20 -10.03 13.24
CA ALA A 182 -26.00 -11.42 13.67
C ALA A 182 -26.42 -12.47 12.61
N THR A 183 -26.20 -12.18 11.32
CA THR A 183 -26.63 -13.03 10.20
C THR A 183 -25.52 -13.95 9.68
N GLY A 184 -24.28 -13.77 10.13
CA GLY A 184 -23.16 -14.62 9.75
C GLY A 184 -23.17 -15.95 10.49
N ALA A 185 -22.59 -16.99 9.88
CA ALA A 185 -22.60 -18.35 10.40
C ALA A 185 -21.72 -18.55 11.67
N PHE A 186 -21.04 -17.51 12.11
CA PHE A 186 -20.23 -17.49 13.33
C PHE A 186 -20.60 -16.31 14.24
N GLY A 187 -21.83 -15.80 14.08
CA GLY A 187 -22.38 -14.70 14.88
C GLY A 187 -21.88 -13.32 14.48
N VAL A 188 -21.96 -12.41 15.46
CA VAL A 188 -21.64 -10.99 15.33
C VAL A 188 -20.12 -10.80 15.32
N GLY A 189 -19.58 -10.27 14.22
CA GLY A 189 -18.15 -10.04 14.06
C GLY A 189 -17.79 -9.45 12.71
N VAL A 190 -16.51 -9.15 12.51
CA VAL A 190 -15.94 -8.70 11.24
C VAL A 190 -15.47 -9.91 10.45
N TYR A 191 -16.07 -10.13 9.30
CA TYR A 191 -15.75 -11.26 8.42
C TYR A 191 -14.71 -10.83 7.38
N THR A 192 -13.58 -11.53 7.36
CA THR A 192 -12.54 -11.42 6.35
C THR A 192 -12.20 -12.80 5.80
N SER A 193 -11.29 -12.89 4.83
CA SER A 193 -10.91 -14.16 4.23
C SER A 193 -9.48 -14.10 3.72
N SER A 194 -8.74 -15.19 3.93
CA SER A 194 -7.45 -15.43 3.30
C SER A 194 -7.60 -15.92 1.85
N ALA A 195 -8.82 -16.32 1.44
CA ALA A 195 -9.16 -16.69 0.07
C ALA A 195 -9.80 -15.51 -0.67
N SER A 196 -9.09 -14.98 -1.66
CA SER A 196 -9.52 -13.77 -2.36
C SER A 196 -10.81 -13.96 -3.16
N ASN A 197 -11.09 -15.17 -3.66
CA ASN A 197 -12.36 -15.50 -4.31
C ASN A 197 -13.56 -15.40 -3.36
N LYS A 198 -13.38 -15.77 -2.09
CA LYS A 198 -14.45 -15.71 -1.08
C LYS A 198 -14.68 -14.27 -0.63
N ALA A 199 -13.63 -13.49 -0.41
CA ALA A 199 -13.79 -12.07 -0.15
C ALA A 199 -14.43 -11.35 -1.35
N TYR A 200 -14.01 -11.69 -2.58
CA TYR A 200 -14.57 -11.14 -3.81
C TYR A 200 -16.02 -11.56 -4.06
N SER A 201 -16.51 -12.71 -3.57
CA SER A 201 -17.94 -13.06 -3.76
C SER A 201 -18.90 -12.14 -3.01
N TYR A 202 -18.42 -11.44 -1.97
CA TYR A 202 -19.17 -10.36 -1.31
C TYR A 202 -18.99 -9.01 -2.01
N CYS A 203 -18.03 -8.91 -2.92
CA CYS A 203 -17.86 -7.80 -3.84
C CYS A 203 -18.76 -8.04 -5.07
N LYS A 204 -19.54 -7.03 -5.46
CA LYS A 204 -20.26 -7.08 -6.75
C LYS A 204 -19.29 -6.76 -7.91
N PRO A 205 -19.65 -7.06 -9.17
CA PRO A 205 -18.91 -6.55 -10.33
C PRO A 205 -18.74 -5.02 -10.25
N ASN A 206 -17.55 -4.50 -10.57
CA ASN A 206 -17.16 -3.10 -10.38
C ASN A 206 -17.11 -2.61 -8.92
N GLY A 207 -17.09 -3.53 -7.96
CA GLY A 207 -16.97 -3.19 -6.55
C GLY A 207 -15.53 -2.93 -6.12
N ALA A 208 -15.38 -2.79 -4.80
CA ALA A 208 -14.11 -2.53 -4.15
C ALA A 208 -13.83 -3.59 -3.08
N LEU A 209 -12.55 -3.91 -2.89
CA LEU A 209 -12.09 -4.85 -1.87
C LEU A 209 -10.98 -4.22 -1.04
N LEU A 210 -11.04 -4.42 0.29
CA LEU A 210 -9.98 -4.02 1.19
C LEU A 210 -9.00 -5.18 1.42
N LEU A 211 -7.71 -4.91 1.26
CA LEU A 211 -6.64 -5.78 1.74
C LEU A 211 -6.14 -5.23 3.07
N ASN A 212 -6.40 -5.99 4.13
CA ASN A 212 -6.19 -5.56 5.51
C ASN A 212 -4.96 -6.23 6.14
N LYS A 213 -4.41 -5.58 7.17
CA LYS A 213 -3.60 -6.24 8.19
C LYS A 213 -4.55 -6.71 9.29
N VAL A 214 -4.37 -7.95 9.74
CA VAL A 214 -5.24 -8.59 10.71
C VAL A 214 -4.40 -9.21 11.82
N VAL A 215 -4.81 -9.03 13.06
CA VAL A 215 -4.23 -9.64 14.25
C VAL A 215 -5.20 -10.69 14.79
N LEU A 216 -4.82 -11.96 14.70
CA LEU A 216 -5.72 -13.06 15.03
C LEU A 216 -5.70 -13.46 16.51
N GLY A 217 -4.63 -13.15 17.24
CA GLY A 217 -4.44 -13.64 18.60
C GLY A 217 -4.50 -15.17 18.67
N ARG A 218 -5.20 -15.72 19.68
CA ARG A 218 -5.47 -17.16 19.76
C ARG A 218 -6.67 -17.53 18.89
N VAL A 219 -6.45 -18.43 17.94
CA VAL A 219 -7.44 -18.81 16.92
C VAL A 219 -8.21 -20.06 17.32
N ARG A 220 -9.54 -20.02 17.24
CA ARG A 220 -10.39 -21.21 17.23
C ARG A 220 -10.59 -21.66 15.78
N HIS A 221 -10.10 -22.84 15.45
CA HIS A 221 -10.40 -23.48 14.17
C HIS A 221 -11.73 -24.24 14.24
N VAL A 222 -12.59 -24.05 13.26
CA VAL A 222 -13.90 -24.70 13.14
C VAL A 222 -14.08 -25.27 11.74
N SER A 223 -14.86 -26.35 11.63
CA SER A 223 -15.16 -26.99 10.34
C SER A 223 -16.67 -27.17 10.10
N GLY A 224 -17.49 -27.04 11.15
CA GLY A 224 -18.94 -26.97 11.05
C GLY A 224 -19.46 -25.55 10.90
N TRP A 225 -20.54 -25.38 10.13
CA TRP A 225 -21.33 -24.15 10.16
C TRP A 225 -22.01 -24.02 11.51
N ASN A 226 -22.06 -22.80 12.06
CA ASN A 226 -22.68 -22.51 13.36
C ASN A 226 -22.08 -23.33 14.54
N GLU A 227 -20.86 -23.88 14.38
CA GLU A 227 -20.15 -24.59 15.45
C GLU A 227 -19.91 -23.68 16.66
N VAL A 228 -19.70 -22.40 16.39
CA VAL A 228 -19.63 -21.31 17.37
C VAL A 228 -20.41 -20.12 16.84
N MET A 229 -21.13 -19.40 17.71
CA MET A 229 -21.93 -18.22 17.34
C MET A 229 -21.43 -16.92 17.99
N SER A 230 -20.24 -16.97 18.57
CA SER A 230 -19.52 -15.85 19.18
C SER A 230 -18.05 -16.24 19.34
N CYS A 231 -17.20 -15.29 19.76
CA CYS A 231 -15.84 -15.62 20.16
C CYS A 231 -15.86 -16.59 21.36
N PRO A 232 -15.28 -17.80 21.26
CA PRO A 232 -15.26 -18.73 22.39
C PRO A 232 -14.34 -18.22 23.51
N PRO A 233 -14.65 -18.50 24.78
CA PRO A 233 -13.80 -18.10 25.91
C PRO A 233 -12.34 -18.53 25.72
N GLY A 234 -11.42 -17.60 25.95
CA GLY A 234 -9.97 -17.83 25.82
C GLY A 234 -9.42 -17.74 24.39
N TYR A 235 -10.24 -17.39 23.40
CA TYR A 235 -9.83 -17.13 22.01
C TYR A 235 -10.03 -15.66 21.64
N ASN A 236 -9.49 -15.25 20.48
CA ASN A 236 -9.60 -13.89 19.95
C ASN A 236 -10.24 -13.85 18.55
N SER A 237 -10.14 -14.95 17.79
CA SER A 237 -10.70 -15.05 16.44
C SER A 237 -11.14 -16.47 16.12
N VAL A 238 -11.94 -16.60 15.06
CA VAL A 238 -12.35 -17.89 14.51
C VAL A 238 -11.85 -18.00 13.07
N ILE A 239 -11.33 -19.17 12.69
CA ILE A 239 -11.05 -19.52 11.30
C ILE A 239 -11.90 -20.72 10.91
N PHE A 240 -12.71 -20.52 9.89
CA PHE A 240 -13.48 -21.55 9.22
C PHE A 240 -12.85 -21.84 7.86
N GLU A 241 -12.54 -23.12 7.60
CA GLU A 241 -12.01 -23.55 6.31
C GLU A 241 -12.69 -24.84 5.85
N ARG A 242 -13.22 -24.82 4.62
CA ARG A 242 -13.70 -26.00 3.91
C ARG A 242 -13.32 -25.95 2.43
N MET A 243 -13.41 -27.11 1.78
CA MET A 243 -13.14 -27.28 0.35
C MET A 243 -11.76 -26.72 -0.05
N ASP A 244 -10.71 -27.16 0.66
CA ASP A 244 -9.33 -26.70 0.42
C ASP A 244 -9.18 -25.16 0.48
N GLY A 245 -9.91 -24.53 1.40
CA GLY A 245 -9.90 -23.08 1.62
C GLY A 245 -10.73 -22.27 0.63
N ILE A 246 -11.44 -22.90 -0.32
CA ILE A 246 -12.38 -22.19 -1.20
C ILE A 246 -13.46 -21.49 -0.37
N LEU A 247 -13.94 -22.16 0.69
CA LEU A 247 -14.83 -21.60 1.70
C LEU A 247 -14.01 -21.26 2.96
N ASN A 248 -13.17 -20.22 2.86
CA ASN A 248 -12.43 -19.69 4.00
C ASN A 248 -13.13 -18.44 4.56
N GLU A 249 -13.41 -18.43 5.86
CA GLU A 249 -13.84 -17.24 6.59
C GLU A 249 -12.97 -17.08 7.84
N THR A 250 -12.53 -15.86 8.08
CA THR A 250 -11.79 -15.46 9.28
C THR A 250 -12.62 -14.40 9.98
N ILE A 251 -12.99 -14.64 11.23
CA ILE A 251 -13.92 -13.82 11.98
C ILE A 251 -13.19 -13.18 13.15
N LEU A 252 -13.25 -11.86 13.18
CA LEU A 252 -12.67 -11.03 14.23
C LEU A 252 -13.79 -10.47 15.11
N TYR A 253 -13.56 -10.46 16.41
CA TYR A 253 -14.54 -10.02 17.40
C TYR A 253 -14.08 -8.75 18.13
N CYS A 254 -13.08 -8.06 17.58
CA CYS A 254 -12.53 -6.82 18.10
C CYS A 254 -12.11 -5.92 16.95
N ASP A 255 -12.50 -4.65 17.02
CA ASP A 255 -12.32 -3.67 15.94
C ASP A 255 -10.85 -3.31 15.74
N ASP A 256 -10.06 -3.39 16.81
CA ASP A 256 -8.61 -3.17 16.80
C ASP A 256 -7.81 -4.31 16.17
N ALA A 257 -8.46 -5.45 15.92
CA ALA A 257 -7.82 -6.60 15.29
C ALA A 257 -7.63 -6.42 13.77
N ILE A 258 -8.13 -5.34 13.16
CA ILE A 258 -8.07 -5.12 11.72
C ILE A 258 -7.74 -3.68 11.35
N ARG A 259 -6.87 -3.49 10.35
CA ARG A 259 -6.57 -2.18 9.76
C ARG A 259 -6.51 -2.26 8.24
N PRO A 260 -7.22 -1.39 7.51
CA PRO A 260 -7.17 -1.36 6.06
C PRO A 260 -5.83 -0.82 5.57
N VAL A 261 -5.21 -1.53 4.63
CA VAL A 261 -3.88 -1.15 4.11
C VAL A 261 -3.94 -0.78 2.63
N PHE A 262 -4.71 -1.53 1.86
CA PHE A 262 -4.95 -1.22 0.45
C PHE A 262 -6.42 -1.32 0.10
N LEU A 263 -6.83 -0.48 -0.84
CA LEU A 263 -8.12 -0.54 -1.53
C LEU A 263 -7.88 -1.02 -2.96
N ILE A 264 -8.62 -2.04 -3.39
CA ILE A 264 -8.55 -2.65 -4.72
C ILE A 264 -9.87 -2.39 -5.42
N ILE A 265 -9.82 -1.84 -6.64
CA ILE A 265 -10.99 -1.59 -7.49
C ILE A 265 -10.95 -2.51 -8.70
N PHE A 266 -12.09 -3.12 -9.02
CA PHE A 266 -12.27 -4.03 -10.14
C PHE A 266 -13.09 -3.43 -11.28
#